data_AF-A0A4Z0E756-F1
#
_entry.id   AF-A0A4Z0E756-F1
#
_cell.length_a   1.000
_cell.length_b   1.000
_cell.length_c   1.000
_cell.angle_alpha   90.00
_cell.angle_beta   90.00
_cell.angle_gamma   90.00
#
_symmetry.space_group_name_H-M   'P 1'
#
loop_
_entity.id
_entity.type
_entity.pdbx_description
1 polymer ?
#
loop_
_entity_poly.entity_id
_entity_poly.type
_entity_poly.pdbx_seq_one_letter_code
_entity_poly.pdbx_strand_id
1 'polypeptide(L)'
;MKTKRRVVIDGREDKQGKSLLAISALYHCRSEFSGIEIRFVDVDNASVRGAIDLLRWETGLDVSIPSDVGENTGNSIFEGANLYAAIRLNSIDGLHTAEAAFFRVPLLLALQFLPESATSEHLALLRPAHDPALFAQYLIERIR
;
A
#
# COMPACT_ATOMS: atom_id res chain seq x y z
N MET A 1 24.30 9.47 -0.12
CA MET A 1 23.49 8.30 -0.51
C MET A 1 22.15 8.81 -1.02
N LYS A 2 21.69 8.40 -2.21
CA LYS A 2 20.32 8.72 -2.64
C LYS A 2 19.36 7.93 -1.75
N THR A 3 18.42 8.61 -1.10
CA THR A 3 17.35 7.97 -0.33
C THR A 3 16.56 7.08 -1.28
N LYS A 4 16.42 5.79 -0.95
CA LYS A 4 15.64 4.83 -1.73
C LYS A 4 14.18 5.28 -1.71
N ARG A 5 13.48 5.21 -2.86
CA ARG A 5 12.04 5.52 -2.88
C ARG A 5 11.32 4.50 -1.99
N ARG A 6 10.34 4.96 -1.22
CA ARG A 6 9.59 4.13 -0.28
C ARG A 6 8.09 4.24 -0.55
N VAL A 7 7.42 3.11 -0.66
CA VAL A 7 5.96 3.00 -0.75
C VAL A 7 5.45 2.32 0.50
N VAL A 8 4.50 2.96 1.18
CA VAL A 8 3.80 2.39 2.33
C VAL A 8 2.48 1.80 1.83
N ILE A 9 2.14 0.60 2.27
CA ILE A 9 0.90 -0.10 1.91
C ILE A 9 0.16 -0.52 3.19
N ASP A 10 -1.15 -0.29 3.23
CA ASP A 10 -2.01 -0.82 4.30
C ASP A 10 -2.01 -2.35 4.27
N GLY A 11 -1.60 -2.95 5.39
CA GLY A 11 -1.44 -4.38 5.60
C GLY A 11 -2.67 -5.08 6.14
N ARG A 12 -3.75 -4.34 6.42
CA ARG A 12 -4.96 -4.92 7.03
C ARG A 12 -5.70 -5.79 6.05
N GLU A 13 -6.07 -6.99 6.51
CA GLU A 13 -6.95 -7.90 5.80
C GLU A 13 -8.08 -8.32 6.75
N ASP A 14 -9.18 -7.59 6.66
CA ASP A 14 -10.37 -7.74 7.50
C ASP A 14 -11.65 -7.39 6.71
N LYS A 15 -12.73 -7.04 7.40
CA LYS A 15 -13.98 -6.62 6.75
C LYS A 15 -13.77 -5.40 5.85
N GLN A 16 -12.87 -4.49 6.22
CA GLN A 16 -12.55 -3.26 5.50
C GLN A 16 -11.30 -3.38 4.65
N GLY A 17 -10.16 -3.75 5.22
CA GLY A 17 -8.88 -3.90 4.53
C GLY A 17 -8.91 -5.01 3.47
N LYS A 18 -8.20 -4.79 2.36
CA LYS A 18 -8.08 -5.72 1.23
C LYS A 18 -6.61 -5.84 0.82
N SER A 19 -5.73 -6.00 1.80
CA SER A 19 -4.28 -6.05 1.58
C SER A 19 -3.85 -7.16 0.63
N LEU A 20 -4.54 -8.31 0.61
CA LEU A 20 -4.24 -9.39 -0.34
C LEU A 20 -4.42 -8.96 -1.81
N LEU A 21 -5.39 -8.08 -2.12
CA LEU A 21 -5.53 -7.50 -3.46
C LEU A 21 -4.38 -6.53 -3.78
N ALA A 22 -3.94 -5.74 -2.80
CA ALA A 22 -2.79 -4.85 -2.98
C ALA A 22 -1.49 -5.64 -3.20
N ILE A 23 -1.29 -6.76 -2.49
CA ILE A 23 -0.18 -7.69 -2.72
C ILE A 23 -0.26 -8.29 -4.13
N SER A 24 -1.45 -8.73 -4.56
CA SER A 24 -1.65 -9.22 -5.92
C SER A 24 -1.29 -8.17 -6.97
N ALA A 25 -1.55 -6.88 -6.71
CA ALA A 25 -1.18 -5.80 -7.62
C ALA A 25 0.34 -5.69 -7.79
N LEU A 26 1.13 -5.91 -6.73
CA LEU A 26 2.59 -5.85 -6.80
C LEU A 26 3.19 -6.92 -7.74
N TYR A 27 2.55 -8.07 -7.89
CA TYR A 27 2.97 -9.06 -8.89
C TYR A 27 2.88 -8.53 -10.33
N HIS A 28 1.92 -7.64 -10.61
CA HIS A 28 1.72 -7.04 -11.92
C HIS A 28 2.67 -5.88 -12.22
N CYS A 29 3.32 -5.29 -11.22
CA CYS A 29 4.24 -4.14 -11.37
C CYS A 29 5.64 -4.40 -10.78
N ARG A 30 6.03 -5.66 -10.60
CA ARG A 30 7.30 -6.03 -9.94
C ARG A 30 8.54 -5.41 -10.60
N SER A 31 8.57 -5.26 -11.93
CA SER A 31 9.70 -4.68 -12.66
C SER A 31 9.91 -3.21 -12.32
N GLU A 32 8.82 -2.47 -12.22
CA GLU A 32 8.77 -1.04 -11.95
C GLU A 32 9.06 -0.72 -10.49
N PHE A 33 8.80 -1.67 -9.60
CA PHE A 33 9.13 -1.58 -8.18
C PHE A 33 10.53 -2.09 -7.82
N SER A 34 11.32 -2.52 -8.81
CA SER A 34 12.72 -2.90 -8.58
C SER A 34 13.51 -1.70 -8.04
N GLY A 35 14.15 -1.88 -6.89
CA GLY A 35 14.88 -0.80 -6.22
C GLY A 35 14.01 0.19 -5.44
N ILE A 36 12.72 -0.08 -5.26
CA ILE A 36 11.81 0.63 -4.35
C ILE A 36 11.64 -0.19 -3.07
N GLU A 37 11.68 0.48 -1.93
CA GLU A 37 11.34 -0.13 -0.64
C GLU A 37 9.81 -0.14 -0.46
N ILE A 38 9.23 -1.27 -0.15
CA ILE A 38 7.79 -1.43 0.09
C ILE A 38 7.60 -1.82 1.56
N ARG A 39 6.88 -1.01 2.33
CA ARG A 39 6.57 -1.28 3.73
C ARG A 39 5.09 -1.53 3.92
N PHE A 40 4.74 -2.70 4.43
CA PHE A 40 3.38 -3.02 4.85
C PHE A 40 3.19 -2.65 6.32
N VAL A 41 2.21 -1.80 6.61
CA VAL A 41 1.88 -1.35 7.98
C VAL A 41 0.60 -2.01 8.49
N ASP A 42 0.41 -2.09 9.80
CA ASP A 42 -0.78 -2.67 10.42
C ASP A 42 -1.09 -4.12 9.97
N VAL A 43 -0.05 -4.92 9.72
CA VAL A 43 -0.21 -6.34 9.39
C VAL A 43 -0.45 -7.17 10.65
N ASP A 44 -1.68 -7.64 10.84
CA ASP A 44 -2.08 -8.56 11.92
C ASP A 44 -2.48 -9.96 11.41
N ASN A 45 -2.79 -10.09 10.12
CA ASN A 45 -3.28 -11.32 9.50
C ASN A 45 -2.15 -12.24 9.02
N ALA A 46 -2.19 -13.52 9.43
CA ALA A 46 -1.16 -14.50 9.07
C ALA A 46 -1.08 -14.79 7.55
N SER A 47 -2.21 -14.71 6.84
CA SER A 47 -2.25 -14.88 5.39
C SER A 47 -1.57 -13.73 4.66
N VAL A 48 -1.69 -12.49 5.17
CA VAL A 48 -0.98 -11.33 4.62
C VAL A 48 0.53 -11.49 4.81
N ARG A 49 0.97 -11.91 6.01
CA ARG A 49 2.39 -12.19 6.29
C ARG A 49 2.96 -13.24 5.32
N GLY A 50 2.27 -14.37 5.18
CA GLY A 50 2.68 -15.42 4.24
C GLY A 50 2.70 -14.97 2.78
N ALA A 51 1.73 -14.13 2.37
CA ALA A 51 1.69 -13.57 1.02
C ALA A 51 2.83 -12.57 0.76
N ILE A 52 3.22 -11.77 1.77
CA ILE A 52 4.39 -10.88 1.69
C ILE A 52 5.69 -11.69 1.58
N ASP A 53 5.85 -12.75 2.37
CA ASP A 53 7.02 -13.62 2.31
C ASP A 53 7.13 -14.31 0.95
N LEU A 54 6.01 -14.80 0.41
CA LEU A 54 5.95 -15.38 -0.93
C LEU A 54 6.28 -14.34 -2.01
N LEU A 55 5.69 -13.14 -1.94
CA LEU A 55 5.99 -12.05 -2.87
C LEU A 55 7.48 -11.72 -2.87
N ARG A 56 8.09 -11.56 -1.69
CA ARG A 56 9.53 -11.30 -1.55
C ARG A 56 10.36 -12.42 -2.18
N TRP A 57 10.03 -13.67 -1.88
CA TRP A 57 10.76 -14.83 -2.39
C TRP A 57 10.65 -15.00 -3.91
N GLU A 58 9.46 -14.85 -4.49
CA GLU A 58 9.23 -15.06 -5.92
C GLU A 58 9.72 -13.90 -6.80
N THR A 59 9.63 -12.66 -6.31
CA THR A 59 9.88 -11.47 -7.12
C THR A 59 11.21 -10.79 -6.81
N GLY A 60 11.81 -11.05 -5.66
CA GLY A 60 12.99 -10.33 -5.18
C GLY A 60 12.72 -8.86 -4.82
N LEU A 61 11.45 -8.43 -4.74
CA LEU A 61 11.10 -7.09 -4.30
C LEU A 61 11.54 -6.85 -2.85
N ASP A 62 11.98 -5.62 -2.56
CA ASP A 62 12.31 -5.20 -1.20
C ASP A 62 11.05 -4.84 -0.44
N VAL A 63 10.36 -5.87 0.05
CA VAL A 63 9.12 -5.76 0.82
C VAL A 63 9.40 -6.10 2.27
N SER A 64 8.88 -5.34 3.22
CA SER A 64 9.04 -5.59 4.66
C SER A 64 7.82 -5.20 5.49
N ILE A 65 7.75 -5.73 6.71
CA ILE A 65 6.82 -5.30 7.77
C ILE A 65 7.70 -4.66 8.86
N PRO A 66 7.40 -3.46 9.37
CA PRO A 66 8.27 -2.74 10.33
C PRO A 66 8.68 -3.56 11.56
N SER A 67 7.82 -4.47 12.04
CA SER A 67 8.13 -5.38 13.16
C SER A 67 9.31 -6.29 12.88
N ASP A 68 9.53 -6.65 11.62
CA ASP A 68 10.49 -7.68 11.22
C ASP A 68 11.92 -7.13 11.09
N VAL A 69 12.05 -5.81 11.01
CA VAL A 69 13.34 -5.10 10.83
C VAL A 69 13.93 -4.63 12.17
N GLY A 70 13.23 -4.86 13.29
CA GLY A 70 13.64 -4.34 14.60
C GLY A 70 13.65 -2.80 14.66
N GLU A 71 13.04 -2.12 13.69
CA GLU A 71 12.96 -0.67 13.59
C GLU A 71 11.88 -0.14 14.56
N ASN A 72 12.19 -0.15 15.85
CA ASN A 72 11.50 0.70 16.83
C ASN A 72 12.28 2.01 16.95
N THR A 73 12.44 2.72 15.84
CA THR A 73 13.26 3.94 15.76
C THR A 73 12.57 5.15 16.39
N GLY A 74 11.29 5.04 16.77
CA GLY A 74 10.45 6.15 17.24
C GLY A 74 10.03 7.11 16.11
N ASN A 75 10.46 6.83 14.88
CA ASN A 75 10.15 7.63 13.71
C ASN A 75 8.81 7.20 13.09
N SER A 76 8.13 8.14 12.45
CA SER A 76 6.90 7.89 11.71
C SER A 76 7.12 6.89 10.57
N ILE A 77 6.12 6.04 10.30
CA ILE A 77 6.09 5.15 9.14
C ILE A 77 6.16 5.91 7.79
N PHE A 78 5.81 7.20 7.79
CA PHE A 78 5.81 8.05 6.60
C PHE A 78 7.08 8.87 6.42
N GLU A 79 8.04 8.81 7.35
CA GLU A 79 9.31 9.49 7.15
C GLU A 79 10.03 8.91 5.91
N GLY A 80 10.27 9.77 4.92
CA GLY A 80 10.86 9.39 3.64
C GLY A 80 9.94 8.59 2.69
N ALA A 81 8.67 8.40 3.03
CA ALA A 81 7.71 7.74 2.14
C ALA A 81 7.32 8.65 0.96
N ASN A 82 7.14 8.04 -0.21
CA ASN A 82 6.76 8.70 -1.45
C ASN A 82 5.30 8.44 -1.84
N LEU A 83 4.68 7.41 -1.28
CA LEU A 83 3.30 7.04 -1.54
C LEU A 83 2.76 6.24 -0.35
N TYR A 84 1.50 6.49 0.01
CA TYR A 84 0.72 5.61 0.87
C TYR A 84 -0.47 5.05 0.08
N ALA A 85 -0.54 3.73 -0.04
CA ALA A 85 -1.56 3.06 -0.83
C ALA A 85 -2.39 2.09 0.01
N ALA A 86 -3.69 1.99 -0.31
CA ALA A 86 -4.58 1.02 0.32
C ALA A 86 -5.73 0.66 -0.62
N ILE A 87 -6.23 -0.57 -0.49
CA ILE A 87 -7.53 -0.98 -1.02
C ILE A 87 -8.43 -1.27 0.18
N ARG A 88 -9.60 -0.63 0.22
CA ARG A 88 -10.59 -0.77 1.29
C ARG A 88 -11.95 -1.12 0.73
N LEU A 89 -12.80 -1.72 1.56
CA LEU A 89 -14.16 -2.07 1.19
C LEU A 89 -14.98 -0.82 0.91
N ASN A 90 -15.20 0.05 1.91
CA ASN A 90 -16.08 1.21 1.73
C ASN A 90 -15.76 2.44 2.58
N SER A 91 -14.75 2.36 3.45
CA SER A 91 -14.31 3.48 4.27
C SER A 91 -12.79 3.57 4.36
N ILE A 92 -12.29 4.80 4.45
CA ILE A 92 -10.90 5.12 4.76
C ILE A 92 -10.64 5.20 6.27
N ASP A 93 -11.66 4.99 7.09
CA ASP A 93 -11.54 5.04 8.55
C ASP A 93 -10.50 4.04 9.06
N GLY A 94 -9.74 4.52 10.05
CA GLY A 94 -8.64 3.78 10.64
C GLY A 94 -7.35 3.83 9.83
N LEU A 95 -7.32 4.35 8.60
CA LEU A 95 -6.08 4.60 7.87
C LEU A 95 -5.34 5.82 8.45
N HIS A 96 -4.01 5.83 8.32
CA HIS A 96 -3.15 6.92 8.77
C HIS A 96 -3.13 8.14 7.82
N THR A 97 -4.30 8.55 7.30
CA THR A 97 -4.40 9.63 6.29
C THR A 97 -3.94 10.99 6.81
N ALA A 98 -4.23 11.30 8.08
CA ALA A 98 -3.80 12.54 8.71
C ALA A 98 -2.28 12.61 8.88
N GLU A 99 -1.65 11.50 9.26
CA GLU A 99 -0.19 11.41 9.41
C GLU A 99 0.51 11.49 8.05
N ALA A 100 0.03 10.74 7.06
CA ALA A 100 0.52 10.84 5.69
C ALA A 100 0.42 12.28 5.15
N ALA A 101 -0.70 12.97 5.40
CA ALA A 101 -0.88 14.37 5.03
C ALA A 101 0.13 15.31 5.72
N PHE A 102 0.42 15.08 7.01
CA PHE A 102 1.43 15.85 7.76
C PHE A 102 2.83 15.71 7.11
N PHE A 103 3.21 14.50 6.69
CA PHE A 103 4.46 14.24 5.97
C PHE A 103 4.40 14.57 4.46
N ARG A 104 3.27 15.10 3.97
CA ARG A 104 3.03 15.41 2.55
C ARG A 104 3.20 14.20 1.63
N VAL A 105 2.85 13.01 2.14
CA VAL A 105 2.88 11.76 1.38
C VAL A 105 1.59 11.66 0.55
N PRO A 106 1.70 11.56 -0.79
CA PRO A 106 0.55 11.32 -1.65
C PRO A 106 -0.20 10.04 -1.28
N LEU A 107 -1.51 10.04 -1.47
CA LEU A 107 -2.40 8.93 -1.14
C LEU A 107 -2.92 8.25 -2.41
N LEU A 108 -2.96 6.91 -2.43
CA LEU A 108 -3.66 6.10 -3.43
C LEU A 108 -4.63 5.16 -2.71
N LEU A 109 -5.84 5.67 -2.41
CA LEU A 109 -6.83 4.95 -1.61
C LEU A 109 -8.01 4.52 -2.50
N ALA A 110 -8.06 3.24 -2.84
CA ALA A 110 -9.13 2.68 -3.64
C ALA A 110 -10.23 2.08 -2.75
N LEU A 111 -11.50 2.41 -3.04
CA LEU A 111 -12.67 1.91 -2.33
C LEU A 111 -13.48 0.99 -3.26
N GLN A 112 -13.76 -0.24 -2.82
CA GLN A 112 -14.56 -1.20 -3.59
C GLN A 112 -16.02 -0.79 -3.71
N PHE A 113 -16.56 -0.14 -2.69
CA PHE A 113 -17.90 0.39 -2.63
C PHE A 113 -17.84 1.84 -2.17
N LEU A 114 -18.45 2.73 -2.94
CA LEU A 114 -18.35 4.16 -2.69
C LEU A 114 -19.42 4.61 -1.68
N PRO A 115 -19.06 5.35 -0.62
CA PRO A 115 -20.05 6.04 0.19
C PRO A 115 -20.66 7.21 -0.59
N GLU A 116 -21.77 7.76 -0.11
CA GLU A 116 -22.41 8.93 -0.73
C GLU A 116 -21.48 10.15 -0.79
N SER A 117 -20.54 10.25 0.16
CA SER A 117 -19.51 11.30 0.23
C SER A 117 -18.31 11.05 -0.70
N ALA A 118 -18.38 10.10 -1.63
CA ALA A 118 -17.28 9.78 -2.51
C ALA A 118 -16.90 10.96 -3.42
N THR A 119 -15.61 11.10 -3.67
CA THR A 119 -15.03 12.14 -4.53
C THR A 119 -14.81 11.59 -5.93
N SER A 120 -14.52 12.47 -6.89
CA SER A 120 -14.11 12.07 -8.24
C SER A 120 -12.86 11.18 -8.26
N GLU A 121 -11.96 11.35 -7.28
CA GLU A 121 -10.78 10.47 -7.15
C GLU A 121 -11.18 9.05 -6.74
N HIS A 122 -12.12 8.91 -5.80
CA HIS A 122 -12.65 7.59 -5.44
C HIS A 122 -13.38 6.93 -6.63
N LEU A 123 -14.12 7.70 -7.43
CA LEU A 123 -14.76 7.21 -8.65
C LEU A 123 -13.73 6.71 -9.69
N ALA A 124 -12.64 7.45 -9.90
CA ALA A 124 -11.57 7.04 -10.81
C ALA A 124 -10.89 5.73 -10.38
N LEU A 125 -10.84 5.47 -9.06
CA LEU A 125 -10.23 4.27 -8.48
C LEU A 125 -11.20 3.10 -8.27
N LEU A 126 -12.48 3.25 -8.64
CA LEU A 126 -13.48 2.20 -8.41
C LEU A 126 -13.12 0.90 -9.11
N ARG A 127 -12.74 0.94 -10.39
CA ARG A 127 -12.30 -0.28 -11.11
C ARG A 127 -10.98 -0.85 -10.55
N PRO A 128 -9.94 -0.03 -10.33
CA PRO A 128 -8.73 -0.47 -9.62
C PRO A 128 -8.98 -1.14 -8.26
N ALA A 129 -10.02 -0.75 -7.52
CA ALA A 129 -10.34 -1.37 -6.23
C ALA A 129 -10.73 -2.87 -6.33
N HIS A 130 -11.16 -3.33 -7.51
CA HIS A 130 -11.58 -4.71 -7.79
C HIS A 130 -10.62 -5.47 -8.70
N ASP A 131 -9.68 -4.77 -9.33
CA ASP A 131 -8.79 -5.34 -10.34
C ASP A 131 -7.33 -5.01 -9.97
N PRO A 132 -6.58 -5.99 -9.43
CA PRO A 132 -5.18 -5.80 -9.05
C PRO A 132 -4.28 -5.34 -10.19
N ALA A 133 -4.55 -5.74 -11.43
CA ALA A 133 -3.74 -5.32 -12.58
C ALA A 133 -3.96 -3.84 -12.89
N LEU A 134 -5.20 -3.34 -12.77
CA LEU A 134 -5.49 -1.91 -12.88
C LEU A 134 -4.89 -1.14 -11.69
N PHE A 135 -5.03 -1.63 -10.46
CA PHE A 135 -4.41 -0.99 -9.30
C PHE A 135 -2.88 -0.88 -9.44
N ALA A 136 -2.24 -1.90 -10.02
CA ALA A 136 -0.81 -1.88 -10.32
C ALA A 136 -0.41 -0.76 -11.29
N GLN A 137 -1.25 -0.45 -12.28
CA GLN A 137 -1.00 0.68 -13.20
C GLN A 137 -1.01 2.01 -12.44
N TYR A 138 -1.99 2.22 -11.56
CA TYR A 138 -2.05 3.43 -10.72
C TYR A 138 -0.88 3.51 -9.74
N LEU A 139 -0.44 2.38 -9.17
CA LEU A 139 0.78 2.33 -8.37
C LEU A 139 1.98 2.85 -9.18
N ILE A 140 2.19 2.32 -10.39
CA ILE A 140 3.28 2.74 -11.29
C ILE A 140 3.21 4.24 -11.62
N GLU A 141 2.02 4.74 -11.96
CA GLU A 141 1.82 6.16 -12.30
C GLU A 141 2.17 7.09 -11.13
N ARG A 142 1.81 6.71 -9.90
CA ARG A 142 2.04 7.53 -8.70
C ARG A 142 3.49 7.50 -8.20
N ILE A 143 4.27 6.47 -8.55
CA ILE A 143 5.67 6.37 -8.12
C ILE A 143 6.66 6.96 -9.13
N ARG A 144 6.24 7.31 -10.35
CA ARG A 144 7.12 7.85 -11.41
C ARG A 144 7.53 9.28 -11.11
#